data_AF-X1KS64-F1
#
_entry.id   AF-X1KS64-F1
#
_cell.length_a   1.000
_cell.length_b   1.000
_cell.length_c   1.000
_cell.angle_alpha   90.00
_cell.angle_beta   90.00
_cell.angle_gamma   90.00
#
_symmetry.space_group_name_H-M   'P 1'
#
loop_
_entity.id
_entity.type
_entity.pdbx_description
1 polymer ?
#
loop_
_entity_poly.entity_id
_entity_poly.type
_entity_poly.pdbx_seq_one_letter_code
_entity_poly.pdbx_strand_id
1 'polypeptide(L)' 'MAMKLEEAIEIKLQWRKDNYPPALPDEMNADMLSIEAMKRVKYYQKLWDAWHLGPLPGETRGEEKEVNDGS' A
#
# COMPACT_ATOMS: atom_id res chain seq x y z
N MET A 1 20.69 -8.57 -3.79
CA MET A 1 20.43 -7.29 -3.09
C MET A 1 18.92 -7.12 -3.01
N ALA A 2 18.37 -6.81 -1.82
CA ALA A 2 16.96 -6.44 -1.70
C ALA A 2 16.80 -4.95 -2.04
N MET A 3 15.82 -4.61 -2.88
CA MET A 3 15.48 -3.23 -3.24
C MET A 3 14.92 -2.47 -2.03
N LYS A 4 15.28 -1.19 -1.88
CA LYS A 4 14.72 -0.34 -0.81
C LYS A 4 13.31 0.11 -1.16
N LEU A 5 12.48 0.33 -0.15
CA LEU A 5 11.09 0.74 -0.32
C LEU A 5 10.96 2.11 -1.02
N GLU A 6 11.89 3.04 -0.77
CA GLU A 6 11.98 4.32 -1.46
C GLU A 6 12.23 4.17 -2.96
N GLU A 7 13.14 3.27 -3.32
CA GLU A 7 13.52 2.97 -4.70
C GLU A 7 12.33 2.37 -5.45
N ALA A 8 11.55 1.48 -4.80
CA ALA A 8 10.33 0.93 -5.36
C ALA A 8 9.23 1.99 -5.60
N ILE A 9 9.07 2.96 -4.68
CA ILE A 9 8.13 4.09 -4.87
C ILE A 9 8.57 4.97 -6.04
N GLU A 10 9.86 5.26 -6.15
CA GLU A 10 10.42 6.09 -7.22
C GLU A 10 10.24 5.44 -8.60
N ILE A 11 10.51 4.13 -8.71
CA ILE A 11 10.29 3.38 -9.96
C ILE A 11 8.83 3.48 -10.42
N LYS A 12 7.86 3.33 -9.51
CA LYS A 12 6.44 3.45 -9.85
C LYS A 12 6.04 4.86 -10.27
N LEU A 13 6.52 5.88 -9.55
CA LEU A 13 6.29 7.28 -9.94
C LEU A 13 6.88 7.61 -11.31
N GLN A 14 8.04 7.04 -11.63
CA GLN A 14 8.71 7.25 -12.92
C GLN A 14 8.01 6.48 -14.04
N TRP A 15 7.59 5.23 -13.80
CA TRP A 15 6.78 4.47 -14.75
C TRP A 15 5.53 5.25 -15.18
N ARG A 16 4.81 5.89 -14.25
CA ARG A 16 3.64 6.70 -14.59
C ARG A 16 3.92 7.89 -15.50
N LYS A 17 5.13 8.45 -15.49
CA LYS A 17 5.53 9.56 -16.35
C LYS A 17 5.97 9.08 -17.72
N ASP A 18 6.67 7.95 -17.75
CA ASP A 18 7.34 7.45 -18.95
C ASP A 18 6.47 6.49 -19.76
N ASN A 19 5.40 5.96 -19.17
CA ASN A 19 4.57 4.97 -19.84
C ASN A 19 3.71 5.63 -20.94
N TYR A 20 4.03 5.29 -22.20
CA TYR A 20 3.28 5.71 -23.38
C TYR A 20 2.95 4.49 -24.26
N PRO A 21 1.68 4.30 -24.68
CA PRO A 21 0.52 5.14 -24.36
C PRO A 21 0.21 5.11 -22.85
N PRO A 22 -0.50 6.14 -22.32
CA PRO A 22 -0.87 6.15 -20.92
C PRO A 22 -1.60 4.87 -20.53
N ALA A 23 -1.25 4.32 -19.36
CA ALA A 23 -1.93 3.16 -18.81
C ALA A 23 -3.44 3.41 -18.66
N LEU A 24 -4.23 2.34 -18.61
CA LEU A 24 -5.67 2.48 -18.40
C LEU A 24 -5.94 3.14 -17.02
N PRO A 25 -7.06 3.86 -16.86
CA PRO A 25 -7.39 4.51 -15.59
C PRO A 25 -7.34 3.56 -14.37
N ASP A 26 -7.80 2.32 -14.55
CA ASP A 26 -7.78 1.30 -13.49
C ASP A 26 -6.36 0.87 -13.11
N GLU A 27 -5.46 0.77 -14.09
CA GLU A 27 -4.04 0.47 -13.86
C GLU A 27 -3.34 1.62 -13.14
N MET A 28 -3.64 2.87 -13.53
CA MET A 28 -3.13 4.06 -12.85
C MET A 28 -3.64 4.15 -11.40
N ASN A 29 -4.90 3.80 -11.15
CA ASN A 29 -5.49 3.79 -9.82
C ASN A 29 -4.88 2.68 -8.94
N ALA A 30 -4.73 1.47 -9.47
CA ALA A 30 -4.10 0.37 -8.77
C ALA A 30 -2.64 0.69 -8.41
N ASP A 31 -1.89 1.31 -9.32
CA ASP A 31 -0.51 1.73 -9.06
C ASP A 31 -0.45 2.81 -7.96
N MET A 32 -1.37 3.78 -7.97
CA MET A 32 -1.47 4.78 -6.91
C MET A 32 -1.78 4.19 -5.53
N LEU A 33 -2.72 3.25 -5.45
CA LEU A 33 -3.02 2.53 -4.21
C LEU A 33 -1.78 1.78 -3.70
N SER A 34 -1.02 1.16 -4.60
CA SER A 34 0.23 0.48 -4.23
C SER A 34 1.30 1.46 -3.70
N ILE A 35 1.39 2.67 -4.26
CA ILE A 35 2.29 3.72 -3.76
C ILE A 35 1.86 4.17 -2.35
N GLU A 36 0.56 4.36 -2.10
CA GLU A 36 0.04 4.72 -0.78
C GLU A 36 0.29 3.62 0.27
N ALA A 37 0.08 2.36 -0.10
CA ALA A 37 0.38 1.21 0.74
C ALA A 37 1.86 1.20 1.18
N MET A 38 2.79 1.39 0.23
CA MET A 38 4.22 1.44 0.53
C MET A 38 4.59 2.64 1.42
N LYS A 39 4.00 3.82 1.19
CA LYS A 39 4.20 4.99 2.07
C LYS A 39 3.74 4.71 3.50
N ARG A 40 2.62 4.02 3.67
CA ARG A 40 2.15 3.58 4.99
C ARG A 40 3.13 2.58 5.62
N VAL A 41 3.56 1.54 4.91
CA VAL A 41 4.55 0.58 5.43
C VAL A 41 5.80 1.32 5.94
N LYS A 42 6.31 2.30 5.17
CA LYS A 42 7.44 3.13 5.59
C LYS A 42 7.16 3.95 6.85
N TYR A 43 5.98 4.56 6.93
CA TYR A 43 5.56 5.36 8.09
C TYR A 43 5.48 4.51 9.35
N TYR A 44 4.88 3.32 9.26
CA TYR A 44 4.68 2.44 10.41
C TYR A 44 5.92 1.61 10.77
N GLN A 45 6.83 1.32 9.83
CA GLN A 45 8.16 0.79 10.15
C GLN A 45 8.94 1.71 11.11
N LYS A 46 8.70 3.02 11.06
CA LYS A 46 9.29 3.98 11.99
C LYS A 46 8.58 4.05 13.34
N LEU A 47 7.34 3.59 13.43
CA LEU A 47 6.47 3.78 14.60
C LEU A 47 6.33 2.54 15.49
N TRP A 48 6.90 1.39 15.08
CA TRP A 48 6.99 0.18 15.89
C TRP A 48 5.68 -0.20 16.60
N ASP A 49 4.65 -0.50 15.81
CA ASP A 49 3.54 -1.42 16.14
C ASP A 49 2.66 -1.57 14.89
N ALA A 50 2.99 -2.54 14.05
CA ALA A 50 2.34 -2.76 12.74
C ALA A 50 0.94 -3.38 12.85
N TRP A 51 0.36 -3.45 14.05
CA TRP A 51 -0.92 -4.13 14.30
C TRP A 51 -2.15 -3.27 13.99
N HIS A 52 -1.98 -1.99 13.67
CA HIS A 52 -3.10 -1.06 13.41
C HIS A 52 -2.94 -0.28 12.10
N LEU A 53 -2.59 -0.96 11.00
CA LEU A 53 -2.79 -0.39 9.67
C LEU A 53 -4.30 -0.29 9.43
N GLY A 54 -4.86 0.91 9.62
CA GLY A 54 -6.23 1.20 9.20
C GLY A 54 -6.40 0.97 7.68
N PRO A 55 -7.64 0.78 7.19
CA PRO A 55 -7.89 0.54 5.76
C PRO A 55 -7.34 1.68 4.88
N LEU A 56 -6.89 1.35 3.67
CA LEU A 56 -6.60 2.35 2.64
C LEU A 56 -7.88 3.07 2.20
N PRO A 57 -7.80 4.25 1.58
CA PRO A 57 -8.96 4.88 0.96
C PRO A 57 -9.67 3.91 0.02
N GLY A 58 -10.95 3.64 0.26
CA GLY A 58 -11.75 2.68 -0.51
C GLY A 58 -11.78 1.25 0.05
N GLU A 59 -10.96 0.92 1.05
CA GLU A 59 -11.01 -0.37 1.75
C GLU A 59 -11.99 -0.32 2.93
N THR A 60 -12.63 -1.45 3.22
CA THR A 60 -13.44 -1.62 4.44
C THR A 60 -12.56 -2.20 5.54
N ARG A 61 -12.68 -1.70 6.77
CA ARG A 61 -12.02 -2.33 7.93
C ARG A 61 -12.61 -3.74 8.07
N GLY A 62 -11.78 -4.78 7.95
CA GLY A 62 -12.22 -6.13 8.24
C GLY A 62 -12.73 -6.19 9.68
N GLU A 63 -13.96 -6.65 9.89
CA GLU A 63 -14.48 -6.91 11.22
C GLU A 63 -13.64 -8.05 11.82
N GLU A 64 -12.85 -7.75 12.85
CA GLU A 64 -12.26 -8.79 13.70
C GLU A 64 -13.44 -9.51 14.36
N LYS A 65 -13.83 -10.65 13.80
CA LYS A 65 -14.68 -11.57 14.54
C LYS A 65 -13.83 -12.04 15.72
N GLU A 66 -14.12 -11.52 16.91
CA GLU A 66 -13.69 -12.14 18.16
C GLU A 66 -14.10 -13.61 18.08
N VAL A 67 -13.11 -14.49 17.86
CA VAL A 67 -13.30 -15.91 18.03
C VAL A 67 -13.42 -16.09 19.54
N ASN A 68 -14.66 -16.07 20.03
CA ASN A 68 -14.96 -16.36 21.42
C ASN A 68 -14.83 -17.86 21.59
N ASP A 69 -13.60 -18.29 21.89
CA ASP A 69 -13.26 -19.68 22.20
C ASP A 69 -13.85 -19.99 23.59
N GLY A 70 -15.13 -20.34 23.61
CA GLY A 70 -15.87 -20.68 24.82
C GLY A 70 -15.14 -21.78 25.60
N SER A 71 -14.67 -21.42 26.80
CA SER A 71 -14.15 -22.31 27.84
C SER A 71 -15.25 -22.71 28.81
#